data_AF-A0A832FRC4-F1
#
_entry.id   AF-A0A832FRC4-F1
#
_cell.length_a   1.000
_cell.length_b   1.000
_cell.length_c   1.000
_cell.angle_alpha   90.00
_cell.angle_beta   90.00
_cell.angle_gamma   90.00
#
_symmetry.space_group_name_H-M   'P 1'
#
loop_
_entity.id
_entity.type
_entity.pdbx_description
1 polymer ?
#
loop_
_entity_poly.entity_id
_entity_poly.type
_entity_poly.pdbx_seq_one_letter_code
_entity_poly.pdbx_strand_id
1 'polypeptide(L)'
;MSVRPLVVVVDIDDDISEVLGVSVVRGEKMVLEAALSYASVRPEDADLNAIFSGLSLYRKLMSRGLNPDVAIVGGSRFDIIDAQVKVRERVKSIIEGSNDKYELYIVGDGLDEIMIAEVLGEVAPVAAVKRVVVEQHESLEASYALLVRYLRKVLSDPRLAKYTLGIPGVIIVILALLSLFNLLLEALKISLLVLGLIMVIKGFGIEHIIIDISVKVIRG
;
A
#
# COMPACT_ATOMS: atom_id res chain seq x y z
N MET A 1 3.73 -11.04 40.61
CA MET A 1 4.44 -11.26 39.33
C MET A 1 4.30 -10.00 38.52
N SER A 2 5.39 -9.26 38.31
CA SER A 2 5.41 -8.11 37.41
C SER A 2 5.32 -8.61 35.97
N VAL A 3 4.49 -7.98 35.16
CA VAL A 3 4.41 -8.25 33.73
C VAL A 3 5.63 -7.61 33.06
N ARG A 4 6.36 -8.40 32.28
CA ARG A 4 7.62 -8.00 31.64
C ARG A 4 7.37 -7.74 30.15
N PRO A 5 7.71 -6.55 29.62
CA PRO A 5 7.59 -6.31 28.19
C PRO A 5 8.57 -7.18 27.40
N LEU A 6 8.12 -7.79 26.31
CA LEU A 6 8.97 -8.39 25.28
C LEU A 6 8.78 -7.62 23.99
N VAL A 7 9.83 -6.90 23.57
CA VAL A 7 9.87 -6.27 22.25
C VAL A 7 10.24 -7.32 21.22
N VAL A 8 9.32 -7.62 20.31
CA VAL A 8 9.51 -8.60 19.24
C VAL A 8 9.61 -7.84 17.92
N VAL A 9 10.81 -7.82 17.34
CA VAL A 9 11.01 -7.38 15.96
C VAL A 9 10.72 -8.58 15.06
N VAL A 10 9.73 -8.46 14.19
CA VAL A 10 9.27 -9.53 13.32
C VAL A 10 9.77 -9.27 11.91
N ASP A 11 10.36 -10.31 11.33
CA ASP A 11 10.77 -10.41 9.93
C ASP A 11 10.06 -11.64 9.37
N ILE A 12 8.99 -11.46 8.59
CA ILE A 12 8.10 -12.58 8.26
C ILE A 12 8.72 -13.54 7.24
N ASP A 13 9.51 -13.02 6.30
CA ASP A 13 10.19 -13.79 5.27
C ASP A 13 11.59 -14.24 5.69
N ASP A 14 12.02 -13.99 6.93
CA ASP A 14 13.26 -14.55 7.49
C ASP A 14 14.50 -14.14 6.67
N ASP A 15 14.51 -12.90 6.17
CA ASP A 15 15.65 -12.29 5.48
C ASP A 15 16.87 -12.15 6.40
N ILE A 16 16.61 -11.99 7.68
CA ILE A 16 17.62 -11.93 8.73
C ILE A 16 18.39 -13.26 8.85
N SER A 17 17.76 -14.41 8.62
CA SER A 17 18.45 -15.70 8.78
C SER A 17 19.47 -15.99 7.68
N GLU A 18 19.28 -15.45 6.47
CA GLU A 18 20.26 -15.58 5.38
C GLU A 18 21.55 -14.83 5.69
N VAL A 19 21.44 -13.69 6.37
CA VAL A 19 22.60 -12.86 6.70
C VAL A 19 23.25 -13.29 8.00
N LEU A 20 22.46 -13.66 9.02
CA LEU A 20 22.96 -13.97 10.36
C LEU A 20 23.12 -15.47 10.64
N GLY A 21 22.57 -16.34 9.79
CA GLY A 21 22.55 -17.80 9.99
C GLY A 21 21.59 -18.28 11.08
N VAL A 22 20.80 -17.37 11.68
CA VAL A 22 19.84 -17.67 12.74
C VAL A 22 18.57 -16.84 12.57
N SER A 23 17.41 -17.47 12.78
CA SER A 23 16.10 -16.79 12.71
C SER A 23 15.64 -16.21 14.06
N VAL A 24 16.42 -16.38 15.13
CA VAL A 24 16.09 -15.86 16.46
C VAL A 24 17.33 -15.27 17.09
N VAL A 25 17.24 -13.99 17.49
CA VAL A 25 18.30 -13.28 18.21
C VAL A 25 17.67 -12.61 19.42
N ARG A 26 18.19 -12.86 20.63
CA ARG A 26 17.60 -12.35 21.90
C ARG A 26 18.58 -11.47 22.67
N GLY A 27 18.07 -10.44 23.32
CA GLY A 27 18.82 -9.59 24.23
C GLY A 27 19.50 -8.42 23.51
N GLU A 28 19.56 -7.27 24.19
CA GLU A 28 19.95 -6.00 23.57
C GLU A 28 21.30 -6.08 22.84
N LYS A 29 22.31 -6.67 23.48
CA LYS A 29 23.66 -6.76 22.90
C LYS A 29 23.69 -7.60 21.63
N MET A 30 23.08 -8.79 21.65
CA MET A 30 23.05 -9.68 20.48
C MET A 30 22.20 -9.08 19.36
N VAL A 31 21.07 -8.44 19.68
CA VAL A 31 20.23 -7.74 18.70
C VAL A 31 20.97 -6.57 18.07
N LEU A 32 21.76 -5.81 18.83
CA LEU A 32 22.59 -4.72 18.29
C LEU A 32 23.71 -5.26 17.39
N GLU A 33 24.40 -6.33 17.79
CA GLU A 33 25.45 -6.97 16.97
C GLU A 33 24.88 -7.57 15.68
N ALA A 34 23.70 -8.18 15.77
CA ALA A 34 22.91 -8.65 14.63
C ALA A 34 22.57 -7.50 13.68
N ALA A 35 22.07 -6.37 14.19
CA ALA A 35 21.75 -5.19 13.38
C ALA A 35 22.98 -4.65 12.63
N LEU A 36 24.12 -4.55 13.30
CA LEU A 36 25.38 -4.08 12.70
C LEU A 36 25.91 -5.05 11.63
N SER A 37 25.81 -6.35 11.89
CA SER A 37 26.19 -7.39 10.91
C SER A 37 25.26 -7.36 9.70
N TYR A 38 23.95 -7.23 9.92
CA TYR A 38 22.94 -7.12 8.87
C TYR A 38 23.18 -5.89 8.00
N ALA A 39 23.38 -4.72 8.61
CA ALA A 39 23.67 -3.45 7.92
C ALA A 39 24.93 -3.51 7.06
N SER A 40 25.92 -4.32 7.45
CA SER A 40 27.16 -4.48 6.68
C SER A 40 26.96 -5.26 5.37
N VAL A 41 25.85 -6.00 5.24
CA VAL A 41 25.50 -6.79 4.06
C VAL A 41 24.35 -6.15 3.28
N ARG A 42 23.31 -5.67 3.98
CA ARG A 42 22.08 -5.12 3.41
C ARG A 42 21.74 -3.74 4.02
N PRO A 43 22.50 -2.68 3.71
CA PRO A 43 22.34 -1.36 4.34
C PRO A 43 21.06 -0.61 3.94
N GLU A 44 20.47 -0.94 2.79
CA GLU A 44 19.29 -0.25 2.23
C GLU A 44 17.95 -0.89 2.64
N ASP A 45 18.02 -2.03 3.32
CA ASP A 45 16.87 -2.86 3.66
C ASP A 45 16.03 -2.25 4.80
N ALA A 46 14.71 -2.38 4.70
CA ALA A 46 13.76 -1.82 5.64
C ALA A 46 13.77 -2.56 6.99
N ASP A 47 14.14 -3.84 6.99
CA ASP A 47 14.36 -4.66 8.20
C ASP A 47 15.31 -3.98 9.20
N LEU A 48 16.34 -3.29 8.69
CA LEU A 48 17.31 -2.61 9.54
C LEU A 48 16.63 -1.54 10.41
N ASN A 49 15.67 -0.82 9.84
CA ASN A 49 14.90 0.19 10.55
C ASN A 49 13.91 -0.42 11.53
N ALA A 50 13.37 -1.61 11.22
CA ALA A 50 12.56 -2.39 12.16
C ALA A 50 13.39 -2.78 13.39
N ILE A 51 14.61 -3.33 13.20
CA ILE A 51 15.51 -3.72 14.28
C ILE A 51 15.89 -2.52 15.16
N PHE A 52 16.33 -1.41 14.57
CA PHE A 52 16.69 -0.21 15.35
C PHE A 52 15.48 0.43 16.04
N SER A 53 14.29 0.37 15.43
CA SER A 53 13.04 0.78 16.07
C SER A 53 12.70 -0.08 17.28
N GLY A 54 12.94 -1.38 17.22
CA GLY A 54 12.81 -2.31 18.34
C GLY A 54 13.78 -1.99 19.47
N LEU A 55 15.07 -1.79 19.16
CA LEU A 55 16.09 -1.38 20.14
C LEU A 55 15.75 -0.03 20.80
N SER A 56 15.25 0.93 20.04
CA SER A 56 14.79 2.22 20.57
C SER A 56 13.62 2.05 21.53
N LEU A 57 12.63 1.21 21.17
CA LEU A 57 11.49 0.91 22.02
C LEU A 57 11.94 0.19 23.31
N TYR A 58 12.83 -0.78 23.20
CA TYR A 58 13.45 -1.46 24.34
C TYR A 58 14.09 -0.46 25.31
N ARG A 59 14.95 0.45 24.82
CA ARG A 59 15.61 1.47 25.66
C ARG A 59 14.61 2.42 26.30
N LYS A 60 13.54 2.79 25.57
CA LYS A 60 12.45 3.61 26.11
C LYS A 60 11.74 2.91 27.26
N LEU A 61 11.43 1.62 27.13
CA LEU A 61 10.81 0.82 28.18
C LEU A 61 11.77 0.60 29.38
N MET A 62 13.06 0.38 29.14
CA MET A 62 14.10 0.35 30.18
C MET A 62 14.14 1.65 30.97
N SER A 63 14.13 2.81 30.29
CA SER A 63 14.15 4.12 30.96
C SER A 63 12.93 4.39 31.85
N ARG A 64 11.84 3.65 31.62
CA ARG A 64 10.61 3.69 32.44
C ARG A 64 10.64 2.71 33.61
N GLY A 65 11.72 1.95 33.80
CA GLY A 65 11.87 0.97 34.88
C GLY A 65 11.11 -0.34 34.65
N LEU A 66 10.71 -0.66 33.41
CA LEU A 66 9.88 -1.83 33.10
C LEU A 66 10.68 -3.13 32.85
N ASN A 67 12.02 -3.06 32.89
CA ASN A 67 12.94 -4.19 32.66
C ASN A 67 12.57 -5.09 31.44
N PRO A 68 12.33 -4.51 30.24
CA PRO A 68 11.98 -5.27 29.04
C PRO A 68 13.03 -6.32 28.63
N ASP A 69 12.60 -7.27 27.82
CA ASP A 69 13.43 -8.09 26.93
C ASP A 69 13.23 -7.63 25.47
N VAL A 70 14.18 -7.97 24.59
CA VAL A 70 14.07 -7.72 23.14
C VAL A 70 14.51 -8.96 22.36
N ALA A 71 13.84 -9.25 21.26
CA ALA A 71 14.23 -10.29 20.33
C ALA A 71 13.89 -9.93 18.89
N ILE A 72 14.69 -10.43 17.95
CA ILE A 72 14.37 -10.54 16.54
C ILE A 72 13.84 -11.95 16.32
N VAL A 73 12.73 -12.08 15.60
CA VAL A 73 12.12 -13.36 15.25
C VAL A 73 11.75 -13.35 13.77
N GLY A 74 12.47 -14.16 13.01
CA GLY A 74 12.19 -14.45 11.61
C GLY A 74 11.02 -15.42 11.44
N GLY A 75 10.47 -15.53 10.24
CA GLY A 75 9.44 -16.47 9.85
C GLY A 75 9.90 -17.53 8.86
N SER A 76 9.35 -17.50 7.63
CA SER A 76 9.59 -18.46 6.56
C SER A 76 9.35 -17.83 5.19
N ARG A 77 10.23 -18.10 4.21
CA ARG A 77 10.07 -17.61 2.82
C ARG A 77 9.07 -18.38 1.97
N PHE A 78 8.71 -19.59 2.38
CA PHE A 78 7.99 -20.51 1.51
C PHE A 78 6.50 -20.21 1.43
N ASP A 79 5.90 -19.88 2.57
CA ASP A 79 4.47 -19.69 2.71
C ASP A 79 4.19 -18.80 3.93
N ILE A 80 3.26 -17.87 3.78
CA ILE A 80 2.91 -16.89 4.82
C ILE A 80 2.29 -17.55 6.05
N ILE A 81 1.52 -18.64 5.88
CA ILE A 81 0.92 -19.35 7.00
C ILE A 81 2.01 -20.11 7.77
N ASP A 82 2.92 -20.78 7.07
CA ASP A 82 4.09 -21.42 7.68
C ASP A 82 4.98 -20.41 8.43
N ALA A 83 5.19 -19.22 7.85
CA ALA A 83 5.92 -18.14 8.49
C ALA A 83 5.29 -17.72 9.82
N GLN A 84 3.97 -17.48 9.81
CA GLN A 84 3.24 -17.11 11.01
C GLN A 84 3.31 -18.19 12.11
N VAL A 85 3.19 -19.46 11.73
CA VAL A 85 3.34 -20.59 12.66
C VAL A 85 4.72 -20.61 13.29
N LYS A 86 5.79 -20.45 12.50
CA LYS A 86 7.17 -20.42 13.01
C LYS A 86 7.43 -19.23 13.92
N VAL A 87 6.97 -18.03 13.57
CA VAL A 87 7.09 -16.85 14.44
C VAL A 87 6.40 -17.12 15.78
N ARG A 88 5.18 -17.67 15.75
CA ARG A 88 4.44 -18.03 16.97
C ARG A 88 5.20 -19.02 17.84
N GLU A 89 5.73 -20.10 17.26
CA GLU A 89 6.50 -21.12 17.99
C GLU A 89 7.79 -20.56 18.58
N ARG A 90 8.51 -19.74 17.81
CA ARG A 90 9.75 -19.07 18.25
C ARG A 90 9.46 -18.11 19.42
N VAL A 91 8.47 -17.24 19.31
CA VAL A 91 8.06 -16.34 20.41
C VAL A 91 7.61 -17.14 21.64
N LYS A 92 6.83 -18.21 21.44
CA LYS A 92 6.41 -19.09 22.53
C LYS A 92 7.60 -19.70 23.27
N SER A 93 8.61 -20.21 22.55
CA SER A 93 9.82 -20.76 23.17
C SER A 93 10.63 -19.73 23.96
N ILE A 94 10.66 -18.47 23.51
CA ILE A 94 11.33 -17.36 24.24
C ILE A 94 10.66 -17.13 25.60
N ILE A 95 9.33 -17.19 25.63
CA ILE A 95 8.50 -16.98 26.83
C ILE A 95 8.60 -18.18 27.77
N GLU A 96 8.44 -19.41 27.25
CA GLU A 96 8.50 -20.65 28.04
C GLU A 96 9.87 -20.87 28.69
N GLY A 97 10.95 -20.30 28.13
CA GLY A 97 12.28 -20.28 28.73
C GLY A 97 12.42 -19.35 29.94
N SER A 98 11.36 -18.67 30.37
CA SER A 98 11.36 -17.71 31.47
C SER A 98 10.17 -17.92 32.41
N ASN A 99 10.36 -17.61 33.70
CA ASN A 99 9.29 -17.67 34.70
C ASN A 99 8.45 -16.38 34.78
N ASP A 100 8.78 -15.38 33.95
CA ASP A 100 8.08 -14.09 33.93
C ASP A 100 6.79 -14.17 33.11
N LYS A 101 5.78 -13.38 33.51
CA LYS A 101 4.61 -13.13 32.64
C LYS A 101 4.98 -12.07 31.62
N TYR A 102 4.80 -12.33 30.34
CA TYR A 102 5.15 -11.38 29.28
C TYR A 102 3.96 -10.61 28.73
N GLU A 103 4.25 -9.44 28.20
CA GLU A 103 3.37 -8.64 27.35
C GLU A 103 4.14 -8.23 26.10
N LEU A 104 3.53 -8.40 24.92
CA LEU A 104 4.20 -8.29 23.64
C LEU A 104 4.13 -6.86 23.07
N TYR A 105 5.27 -6.38 22.60
CA TYR A 105 5.42 -5.13 21.87
C TYR A 105 5.98 -5.47 20.49
N ILE A 106 5.09 -5.53 19.50
CA ILE A 106 5.43 -6.02 18.17
C ILE A 106 5.92 -4.87 17.31
N VAL A 107 7.03 -5.09 16.61
CA VAL A 107 7.65 -4.13 15.70
C VAL A 107 7.89 -4.82 14.37
N GLY A 108 7.43 -4.22 13.28
CA GLY A 108 7.65 -4.69 11.92
C GLY A 108 7.56 -3.51 10.95
N ASP A 109 8.04 -3.66 9.73
CA ASP A 109 8.06 -2.63 8.69
C ASP A 109 6.93 -2.77 7.66
N GLY A 110 6.52 -3.99 7.34
CA GLY A 110 5.38 -4.28 6.48
C GLY A 110 4.04 -4.47 7.21
N LEU A 111 3.04 -4.93 6.45
CA LEU A 111 1.70 -5.25 7.00
C LEU A 111 1.65 -6.68 7.55
N ASP A 112 2.35 -7.61 6.90
CA ASP A 112 2.31 -9.03 7.25
C ASP A 112 2.99 -9.28 8.61
N GLU A 113 4.07 -8.55 8.90
CA GLU A 113 4.80 -8.51 10.17
C GLU A 113 3.95 -7.93 11.31
N ILE A 114 2.96 -7.09 10.99
CA ILE A 114 2.08 -6.44 11.96
C ILE A 114 0.83 -7.28 12.20
N MET A 115 0.29 -7.92 11.16
CA MET A 115 -0.87 -8.82 11.27
C MET A 115 -0.58 -10.04 12.15
N ILE A 116 0.69 -10.43 12.32
CA ILE A 116 1.09 -11.48 13.25
C ILE A 116 0.63 -11.22 14.69
N ALA A 117 0.31 -9.97 15.07
CA ALA A 117 -0.20 -9.62 16.37
C ALA A 117 -1.46 -10.40 16.76
N GLU A 118 -2.33 -10.71 15.78
CA GLU A 118 -3.51 -11.53 16.01
C GLU A 118 -3.14 -12.96 16.43
N VAL A 119 -2.14 -13.53 15.76
CA VAL A 119 -1.62 -14.89 16.03
C VAL A 119 -0.85 -14.93 17.36
N LEU A 120 -0.04 -13.91 17.64
CA LEU A 120 0.75 -13.82 18.87
C LEU A 120 -0.07 -13.51 20.12
N GLY A 121 -1.28 -12.94 19.95
CA GLY A 121 -2.23 -12.74 21.05
C GLY A 121 -2.62 -14.04 21.76
N GLU A 122 -2.51 -15.19 21.09
CA GLU A 122 -2.71 -16.51 21.71
C GLU A 122 -1.54 -16.94 22.61
N VAL A 123 -0.35 -16.35 22.42
CA VAL A 123 0.87 -16.68 23.18
C VAL A 123 0.99 -15.82 24.43
N ALA A 124 0.82 -14.51 24.28
CA ALA A 124 0.82 -13.54 25.38
C ALA A 124 0.05 -12.27 24.99
N PRO A 125 -0.47 -11.50 25.97
CA PRO A 125 -1.19 -10.25 25.67
C PRO A 125 -0.34 -9.29 24.85
N VAL A 126 -0.90 -8.73 23.78
CA VAL A 126 -0.24 -7.71 22.95
C VAL A 126 -0.54 -6.33 23.49
N ALA A 127 0.48 -5.63 24.01
CA ALA A 127 0.35 -4.27 24.54
C ALA A 127 0.27 -3.24 23.41
N ALA A 128 1.13 -3.43 22.41
CA ALA A 128 1.36 -2.42 21.38
C ALA A 128 1.91 -3.07 20.12
N VAL A 129 1.56 -2.45 19.00
CA VAL A 129 2.04 -2.82 17.68
C VAL A 129 2.57 -1.54 17.02
N LYS A 130 3.80 -1.60 16.50
CA LYS A 130 4.47 -0.46 15.86
C LYS A 130 4.89 -0.86 14.46
N ARG A 131 4.21 -0.30 13.46
CA ARG A 131 4.67 -0.33 12.07
C ARG A 131 5.76 0.72 11.85
N VAL A 132 6.90 0.29 11.33
CA VAL A 132 8.02 1.14 10.95
C VAL A 132 7.83 1.53 9.50
N VAL A 133 7.76 2.84 9.25
CA VAL A 133 7.70 3.37 7.89
C VAL A 133 9.05 4.02 7.63
N VAL A 134 9.77 3.49 6.64
CA VAL A 134 11.06 4.01 6.23
C VAL A 134 10.81 5.13 5.23
N GLU A 135 11.20 6.36 5.56
CA GLU A 135 11.14 7.49 4.63
C GLU A 135 12.24 7.34 3.56
N GLN A 136 12.01 6.49 2.57
CA GLN A 136 12.76 6.47 1.31
C GLN A 136 11.84 6.88 0.14
N HIS A 137 12.41 7.13 -1.05
CA HIS A 137 11.75 7.66 -2.26
C HIS A 137 10.60 6.79 -2.85
N GLU A 138 10.00 5.90 -2.07
CA GLU A 138 8.99 4.86 -2.35
C GLU A 138 7.75 5.38 -3.11
N SER A 139 7.40 6.65 -2.94
CA SER A 139 6.28 7.29 -3.63
C SER A 139 6.35 7.19 -5.16
N LEU A 140 7.54 7.02 -5.75
CA LEU A 140 7.71 6.90 -7.21
C LEU A 140 7.64 5.46 -7.71
N GLU A 141 8.25 4.50 -7.01
CA GLU A 141 8.31 3.09 -7.46
C GLU A 141 6.96 2.37 -7.31
N ALA A 142 6.28 2.55 -6.17
CA ALA A 142 4.95 1.99 -5.96
C ALA A 142 3.94 2.58 -6.95
N SER A 143 4.02 3.90 -7.21
CA SER A 143 3.18 4.58 -8.21
C SER A 143 3.46 4.08 -9.63
N TYR A 144 4.73 3.83 -9.97
CA TYR A 144 5.10 3.30 -11.28
C TYR A 144 4.63 1.86 -11.46
N ALA A 145 4.81 1.00 -10.46
CA ALA A 145 4.35 -0.38 -10.47
C ALA A 145 2.81 -0.46 -10.62
N LEU A 146 2.08 0.38 -9.90
CA LEU A 146 0.63 0.51 -10.03
C LEU A 146 0.23 0.98 -11.43
N LEU A 147 0.87 2.03 -11.95
CA LEU A 147 0.61 2.54 -13.30
C LEU A 147 0.83 1.44 -14.36
N VAL A 148 1.95 0.72 -14.31
CA VAL A 148 2.27 -0.37 -15.24
C VAL A 148 1.25 -1.50 -15.14
N ARG A 149 0.83 -1.87 -13.92
CA ARG A 149 -0.20 -2.90 -13.70
C ARG A 149 -1.56 -2.47 -14.27
N TYR A 150 -1.94 -1.20 -14.09
CA TYR A 150 -3.17 -0.64 -14.66
C TYR A 150 -3.11 -0.62 -16.19
N LEU A 151 -2.00 -0.18 -16.79
CA LEU A 151 -1.80 -0.20 -18.24
C LEU A 151 -1.89 -1.62 -18.80
N ARG A 152 -1.25 -2.61 -18.16
CA ARG A 152 -1.39 -4.03 -18.56
C ARG A 152 -2.83 -4.50 -18.49
N LYS A 153 -3.54 -4.20 -17.39
CA LYS A 153 -4.96 -4.58 -17.23
C LYS A 153 -5.85 -3.95 -18.30
N VAL A 154 -5.62 -2.67 -18.61
CA VAL A 154 -6.30 -1.96 -19.69
C VAL A 154 -6.08 -2.64 -21.05
N LEU A 155 -4.85 -3.06 -21.35
CA LEU A 155 -4.51 -3.71 -22.61
C LEU A 155 -5.03 -5.15 -22.71
N SER A 156 -5.13 -5.88 -21.58
CA SER A 156 -5.54 -7.29 -21.55
C SER A 156 -7.06 -7.49 -21.55
N ASP A 157 -7.84 -6.54 -21.04
CA ASP A 157 -9.30 -6.63 -21.02
C ASP A 157 -9.91 -5.88 -22.23
N PRO A 158 -10.49 -6.58 -23.22
CA PRO A 158 -11.04 -5.96 -24.43
C PRO A 158 -12.15 -4.94 -24.16
N ARG A 159 -12.93 -5.11 -23.08
CA ARG A 159 -13.99 -4.17 -22.71
C ARG A 159 -13.36 -2.88 -22.18
N LEU A 160 -12.36 -3.00 -21.30
CA LEU A 160 -11.68 -1.84 -20.72
C LEU A 160 -10.85 -1.10 -21.77
N ALA A 161 -10.12 -1.82 -22.62
CA ALA A 161 -9.36 -1.29 -23.75
C ALA A 161 -10.22 -0.43 -24.67
N LYS A 162 -11.44 -0.88 -25.00
CA LYS A 162 -12.37 -0.15 -25.88
C LYS A 162 -12.69 1.26 -25.36
N TYR A 163 -13.03 1.39 -24.08
CA TYR A 163 -13.44 2.69 -23.51
C TYR A 163 -12.25 3.58 -23.10
N THR A 164 -11.13 2.98 -22.68
CA THR A 164 -9.96 3.73 -22.17
C THR A 164 -8.94 4.09 -23.26
N LEU A 165 -8.78 3.24 -24.28
CA LEU A 165 -7.84 3.45 -25.39
C LEU A 165 -8.56 3.61 -26.73
N GLY A 166 -9.59 2.80 -26.99
CA GLY A 166 -10.31 2.80 -28.27
C GLY A 166 -11.02 4.12 -28.56
N ILE A 167 -11.93 4.55 -27.69
CA ILE A 167 -12.68 5.81 -27.88
C ILE A 167 -11.75 7.03 -27.93
N PRO A 168 -10.82 7.23 -26.95
CA PRO A 168 -9.87 8.34 -27.04
C PRO A 168 -8.98 8.25 -28.27
N GLY A 169 -8.52 7.05 -28.65
CA GLY A 169 -7.72 6.83 -29.85
C GLY A 169 -8.45 7.23 -31.13
N VAL A 170 -9.73 6.87 -31.27
CA VAL A 170 -10.56 7.29 -32.41
C VAL A 170 -10.71 8.81 -32.45
N ILE A 171 -10.93 9.46 -31.31
CA ILE A 171 -11.01 10.94 -31.23
C ILE A 171 -9.69 11.56 -31.69
N ILE A 172 -8.55 11.07 -31.19
CA ILE A 172 -7.22 11.55 -31.59
C ILE A 172 -7.00 11.37 -33.09
N VAL A 173 -7.39 10.22 -33.67
CA VAL A 173 -7.31 9.97 -35.12
C VAL A 173 -8.17 10.96 -35.89
N ILE A 174 -9.40 11.22 -35.48
CA ILE A 174 -10.28 12.19 -36.13
C ILE A 174 -9.68 13.59 -36.06
N LEU A 175 -9.20 14.02 -34.90
CA LEU A 175 -8.56 15.33 -34.72
C LEU A 175 -7.29 15.45 -35.58
N ALA A 176 -6.47 14.41 -35.63
CA ALA A 176 -5.27 14.36 -36.47
C ALA A 176 -5.62 14.45 -37.96
N LEU A 177 -6.62 13.71 -38.43
CA LEU A 177 -7.10 13.77 -39.81
C LEU A 177 -7.63 15.17 -40.15
N LEU A 178 -8.50 15.75 -39.31
CA LEU A 178 -9.00 17.11 -39.50
C LEU A 178 -7.86 18.14 -39.52
N SER A 179 -6.82 17.95 -38.71
CA SER A 179 -5.63 18.81 -38.71
C SER A 179 -4.82 18.67 -40.01
N LEU A 180 -4.57 17.45 -40.48
CA LEU A 180 -3.83 17.19 -41.72
C LEU A 180 -4.50 17.82 -42.95
N PHE A 181 -5.83 17.88 -42.97
CA PHE A 181 -6.59 18.51 -44.05
C PHE A 181 -6.91 20.00 -43.80
N ASN A 182 -6.36 20.61 -42.74
CA ASN A 182 -6.67 22.00 -42.31
C ASN A 182 -8.17 22.26 -42.06
N LEU A 183 -8.95 21.23 -41.73
CA LEU A 183 -10.38 21.30 -41.47
C LEU A 183 -10.72 21.46 -39.99
N LEU A 184 -9.73 21.39 -39.09
CA LEU A 184 -9.95 21.41 -37.64
C LEU A 184 -10.71 22.66 -37.16
N LEU A 185 -10.33 23.84 -37.66
CA LEU A 185 -11.01 25.10 -37.34
C LEU A 185 -12.43 25.14 -37.89
N GLU A 186 -12.65 24.63 -39.11
CA GLU A 186 -13.98 24.61 -39.74
C GLU A 186 -14.91 23.64 -39.01
N ALA A 187 -14.43 22.46 -38.61
CA ALA A 187 -15.17 21.52 -37.78
C ALA A 187 -15.59 22.16 -36.45
N LEU A 188 -14.68 22.89 -35.78
CA LEU A 188 -14.99 23.59 -34.53
C LEU A 188 -16.06 24.67 -34.73
N LYS A 189 -15.95 25.50 -35.78
CA LYS A 189 -16.95 26.54 -36.10
C LYS A 189 -18.34 25.93 -36.30
N ILE A 190 -18.43 24.84 -37.08
CA ILE A 190 -19.70 24.14 -37.35
C ILE A 190 -20.26 23.55 -36.04
N SER A 191 -19.43 22.91 -35.22
CA SER A 191 -19.86 22.37 -33.93
C SER A 191 -20.41 23.46 -33.01
N LEU A 192 -19.75 24.61 -32.92
CA LEU A 192 -20.22 25.75 -32.13
C LEU A 192 -21.53 26.32 -32.66
N LEU A 193 -21.69 26.40 -33.99
CA LEU A 193 -22.94 26.86 -34.61
C LEU A 193 -24.11 25.92 -34.26
N VAL A 194 -23.91 24.61 -34.41
CA VAL A 194 -24.95 23.60 -34.09
C VAL A 194 -25.29 23.64 -32.61
N LEU A 195 -24.29 23.68 -31.72
CA LEU A 195 -24.50 23.76 -30.28
C LEU A 195 -25.26 25.04 -29.91
N GLY A 196 -24.83 26.19 -30.44
CA GLY A 196 -25.49 27.48 -30.22
C GLY A 196 -26.94 27.47 -30.71
N LEU A 197 -27.22 26.87 -31.87
CA LEU A 197 -28.59 26.75 -32.39
C LEU A 197 -29.47 25.89 -31.48
N ILE A 198 -28.96 24.74 -31.01
CA ILE A 198 -29.65 23.88 -30.04
C ILE A 198 -29.97 24.68 -28.77
N MET A 199 -28.99 25.42 -28.24
CA MET A 199 -29.17 26.25 -27.05
C MET A 199 -30.20 27.37 -27.27
N VAL A 200 -30.24 28.01 -28.44
CA VAL A 200 -31.25 29.03 -28.76
C VAL A 200 -32.65 28.41 -28.84
N ILE A 201 -32.81 27.31 -29.57
CA ILE A 201 -34.11 26.63 -29.71
C ILE A 201 -34.65 26.20 -28.34
N LYS A 202 -33.80 25.56 -27.53
CA LYS A 202 -34.16 25.07 -26.20
C LYS A 202 -34.34 26.18 -25.18
N GLY A 203 -33.40 27.13 -25.14
CA GLY A 203 -33.38 28.22 -24.17
C GLY A 203 -34.52 29.21 -24.33
N PHE A 204 -34.96 29.47 -25.57
CA PHE A 204 -36.11 30.32 -25.85
C PHE A 204 -37.42 29.56 -26.02
N GLY A 205 -37.42 28.23 -25.86
CA GLY A 205 -38.63 27.41 -26.04
C GLY A 205 -39.29 27.62 -27.41
N ILE A 206 -38.49 27.88 -28.45
CA ILE A 206 -38.97 28.20 -29.82
C ILE A 206 -39.85 27.06 -30.35
N GLU A 207 -39.57 25.84 -29.91
CA GLU A 207 -40.40 24.65 -30.10
C GLU A 207 -41.87 24.88 -29.74
N HIS A 208 -42.18 25.56 -28.64
CA HIS A 208 -43.55 25.85 -28.22
C HIS A 208 -44.20 26.97 -29.04
N ILE A 209 -43.43 28.00 -29.41
CA ILE A 209 -43.93 29.13 -30.22
C ILE A 209 -44.33 28.67 -31.62
N ILE A 210 -43.55 27.78 -32.25
CA ILE A 210 -43.86 27.22 -33.57
C ILE A 210 -45.13 26.37 -33.51
N ILE A 211 -45.30 25.56 -32.45
CA ILE A 211 -46.49 24.73 -32.26
C ILE A 211 -47.74 25.61 -32.07
N ASP A 212 -47.67 26.64 -31.24
CA ASP A 212 -48.79 27.54 -30.96
C ASP A 212 -49.24 28.33 -32.21
N ILE A 213 -48.31 28.81 -33.03
CA ILE A 213 -48.62 29.48 -34.31
C ILE A 213 -49.27 28.50 -35.29
N SER A 214 -48.75 27.28 -35.38
CA SER A 214 -49.28 26.25 -36.29
C SER A 214 -50.72 25.85 -35.92
N VAL A 215 -51.02 25.72 -34.63
CA VAL A 215 -52.38 25.44 -34.15
C VAL A 215 -53.33 26.61 -34.41
N LYS A 216 -52.83 27.86 -34.30
CA LYS A 216 -53.63 29.07 -34.53
C LYS A 216 -53.98 29.29 -36.00
N VAL A 217 -53.10 28.93 -36.93
CA VAL A 217 -53.35 28.97 -38.39
C VAL A 217 -54.32 27.89 -38.85
N ILE A 218 -54.37 26.73 -38.18
CA ILE A 218 -55.30 25.64 -38.53
C ILE A 218 -56.73 25.91 -37.99
N ARG A 219 -56.86 26.71 -36.93
CA ARG A 219 -58.14 27.02 -36.27
C ARG A 219 -58.76 28.37 -36.66
N GLY A 220 -58.05 29.21 -37.41
CA GLY A 220 -58.57 30.45 -37.99
C GLY A 220 -58.91 30.25 -39.46
#